data_AF-A0AAN7RG06-F1
#
_entry.id   AF-A0AAN7RG06-F1
#
_cell.length_a   1.000
_cell.length_b   1.000
_cell.length_c   1.000
_cell.angle_alpha   90.00
_cell.angle_beta   90.00
_cell.angle_gamma   90.00
#
_symmetry.space_group_name_H-M   'P 1'
#
loop_
_entity.id
_entity.type
_entity.pdbx_description
1 polymer ?
#
loop_
_entity_poly.entity_id
_entity_poly.type
_entity_poly.pdbx_seq_one_letter_code
_entity_poly.pdbx_strand_id
1 'polypeptide(L)'
;MAEPRVRARGSGGPGGAARGGPEAPGRGRRGLPAAGGGVGSAGGARGAPGAGGSASTWGLPGGLRGPPVTAPLLPVPQVLVIDGRGHLLGRLAAIVAKQVLLGECGPPPSDTGTPPEGHGAPLRGDELRRLLSLTTVRAASMHYQLSAGPGRAGGGGTWARPLPPLSPARRRVVVVRCEGINISGNFYRNKLKFLAFLRKRMNTNPSRGPYHFRAPSRIFWRTVRGMLPHKTKRGQAALERLKVFDGIPPPYDKRKRMVVPAALKIIRLKPTRKFAFLGRLAHEVGWKYQAVTAALEEKRKEKAKLRYNKKKKLMSLRRRAERNVEKKTAPFTAVLRQHGLLL
;
A
#
# COMPACT_ATOMS: atom_id res chain seq x y z
N MET A 1 -67.69 -0.87 -35.65
CA MET A 1 -68.58 -0.10 -34.74
C MET A 1 -67.97 -0.19 -33.35
N ALA A 2 -67.57 0.84 -32.63
CA ALA A 2 -67.64 2.28 -32.80
C ALA A 2 -66.50 2.94 -31.98
N GLU A 3 -65.87 3.97 -32.54
CA GLU A 3 -65.33 5.13 -31.80
C GLU A 3 -66.50 5.92 -31.15
N PRO A 4 -66.35 6.89 -30.20
CA PRO A 4 -65.33 7.96 -30.11
C PRO A 4 -64.93 8.32 -28.64
N ARG A 5 -64.14 9.34 -28.24
CA ARG A 5 -64.25 10.78 -28.54
C ARG A 5 -63.04 11.56 -28.01
N VAL A 6 -62.55 12.45 -28.87
CA VAL A 6 -61.59 13.54 -28.66
C VAL A 6 -62.19 14.65 -27.77
N ARG A 7 -61.37 15.29 -26.93
CA ARG A 7 -61.55 16.71 -26.58
C ARG A 7 -60.20 17.43 -26.51
N ALA A 8 -59.99 18.28 -27.52
CA ALA A 8 -59.04 19.39 -27.51
C ALA A 8 -59.72 20.66 -26.97
N ARG A 9 -59.01 21.48 -26.19
CA ARG A 9 -59.08 22.96 -26.08
C ARG A 9 -57.70 23.38 -25.53
N GLY A 10 -56.86 24.14 -26.23
CA GLY A 10 -57.04 25.55 -26.64
C GLY A 10 -56.24 26.40 -25.64
N SER A 11 -54.98 26.76 -25.94
CA SER A 11 -54.55 28.05 -26.51
C SER A 11 -54.71 29.25 -25.57
N GLY A 12 -53.59 29.75 -25.05
CA GLY A 12 -53.49 31.01 -24.31
C GLY A 12 -52.03 31.45 -24.26
N GLY A 13 -51.61 32.16 -25.31
CA GLY A 13 -50.31 32.83 -25.42
C GLY A 13 -50.27 34.19 -24.71
N PRO A 14 -49.17 34.95 -24.87
CA PRO A 14 -48.53 35.70 -23.79
C PRO A 14 -48.79 37.21 -23.80
N GLY A 15 -48.59 37.85 -22.65
CA GLY A 15 -48.46 39.29 -22.48
C GLY A 15 -48.40 39.61 -20.98
N GLY A 16 -47.55 40.48 -20.46
CA GLY A 16 -46.60 41.41 -21.05
C GLY A 16 -46.42 42.58 -20.07
N ALA A 17 -45.17 43.04 -19.92
CA ALA A 17 -44.78 44.38 -19.42
C ALA A 17 -45.09 44.73 -17.94
N ALA A 18 -44.29 45.48 -17.20
CA ALA A 18 -42.97 46.06 -17.37
C ALA A 18 -42.60 46.80 -16.05
N ARG A 19 -41.31 47.18 -15.95
CA ARG A 19 -40.75 48.45 -15.40
C ARG A 19 -39.89 48.36 -14.13
N GLY A 20 -38.68 48.93 -14.30
CA GLY A 20 -37.78 49.52 -13.30
C GLY A 20 -36.74 48.54 -12.76
N GLY A 21 -35.43 48.68 -12.91
CA GLY A 21 -34.52 49.76 -13.29
C GLY A 21 -33.18 49.47 -12.56
N PRO A 22 -31.99 49.77 -13.11
CA PRO A 22 -30.72 49.41 -12.49
C PRO A 22 -30.23 50.51 -11.53
N GLU A 23 -29.89 50.15 -10.29
CA GLU A 23 -29.18 51.05 -9.36
C GLU A 23 -27.74 50.57 -9.10
N ALA A 24 -26.80 51.44 -9.44
CA ALA A 24 -25.47 51.61 -8.86
C ALA A 24 -25.14 53.11 -9.01
N PRO A 25 -24.13 53.71 -8.33
CA PRO A 25 -23.30 53.27 -7.20
C PRO A 25 -23.25 54.29 -6.04
N GLY A 26 -23.14 53.82 -4.78
CA GLY A 26 -23.04 54.66 -3.58
C GLY A 26 -21.64 54.66 -2.96
N ARG A 27 -21.08 55.85 -2.77
CA ARG A 27 -19.71 56.16 -2.35
C ARG A 27 -19.44 55.86 -0.86
N GLY A 28 -18.22 55.43 -0.55
CA GLY A 28 -17.67 55.37 0.80
C GLY A 28 -16.14 55.33 0.81
N ARG A 29 -15.53 56.48 0.54
CA ARG A 29 -14.09 56.72 0.67
C ARG A 29 -13.71 56.79 2.16
N ARG A 30 -12.75 55.97 2.59
CA ARG A 30 -11.73 56.26 3.63
C ARG A 30 -10.48 55.54 3.14
N GLY A 31 -9.45 56.20 2.64
CA GLY A 31 -8.57 57.09 3.39
C GLY A 31 -7.21 56.38 3.50
N LEU A 32 -6.36 56.56 2.49
CA LEU A 32 -4.92 56.31 2.58
C LEU A 32 -4.31 57.31 3.58
N PRO A 33 -3.15 56.98 4.16
CA PRO A 33 -2.04 57.91 3.93
C PRO A 33 -0.80 57.21 3.39
N ALA A 34 -0.18 57.88 2.42
CA ALA A 34 1.18 57.69 1.96
C ALA A 34 2.02 58.91 2.38
N ALA A 35 3.26 58.68 2.85
CA ALA A 35 4.45 59.55 2.85
C ALA A 35 5.40 59.02 3.95
N GLY A 36 6.74 58.93 3.83
CA GLY A 36 7.71 59.24 2.77
C GLY A 36 8.81 58.16 2.79
N GLY A 37 9.76 58.07 1.85
CA GLY A 37 10.51 59.16 1.23
C GLY A 37 11.78 59.43 2.05
N GLY A 38 12.87 58.71 1.77
CA GLY A 38 14.14 58.85 2.48
C GLY A 38 15.27 58.06 1.83
N VAL A 39 15.83 58.63 0.76
CA VAL A 39 17.12 58.28 0.15
C VAL A 39 18.27 58.72 1.05
N GLY A 40 19.31 57.89 1.19
CA GLY A 40 20.55 58.24 1.87
C GLY A 40 21.66 57.25 1.53
N SER A 41 22.53 57.66 0.59
CA SER A 41 23.77 56.98 0.20
C SER A 41 24.96 57.73 0.79
N ALA A 42 25.83 57.05 1.53
CA ALA A 42 27.23 57.37 1.84
C ALA A 42 27.79 56.11 2.53
N GLY A 43 28.89 55.47 2.15
CA GLY A 43 30.17 56.02 1.71
C GLY A 43 31.09 56.12 2.93
N GLY A 44 32.00 55.15 3.14
CA GLY A 44 32.99 55.24 4.21
C GLY A 44 33.74 53.94 4.53
N ALA A 45 34.93 53.80 3.96
CA ALA A 45 35.93 52.78 4.25
C ALA A 45 36.69 53.05 5.57
N ARG A 46 37.62 52.12 5.90
CA ARG A 46 38.60 52.04 7.02
C ARG A 46 38.11 51.14 8.15
N GLY A 47 38.86 50.19 8.68
CA GLY A 47 40.24 49.76 8.54
C GLY A 47 40.50 48.68 9.59
N ALA A 48 41.40 47.75 9.31
CA ALA A 48 41.86 46.74 10.26
C ALA A 48 42.55 47.39 11.49
N PRO A 49 42.63 46.67 12.61
CA PRO A 49 43.97 46.37 13.11
C PRO A 49 44.15 44.89 13.46
N GLY A 50 45.37 44.40 13.25
CA GLY A 50 45.80 43.06 13.59
C GLY A 50 46.63 42.98 14.87
N ALA A 51 46.83 41.72 15.27
CA ALA A 51 47.90 41.12 16.08
C ALA A 51 47.95 41.36 17.60
N GLY A 52 48.00 40.25 18.36
CA GLY A 52 48.43 40.27 19.76
C GLY A 52 48.08 39.05 20.63
N GLY A 53 48.67 37.88 20.33
CA GLY A 53 49.14 36.85 21.27
C GLY A 53 48.24 36.26 22.38
N SER A 54 48.09 34.92 22.38
CA SER A 54 48.51 34.04 23.48
C SER A 54 48.16 32.58 23.16
N ALA A 55 49.20 31.77 22.96
CA ALA A 55 49.11 30.34 22.78
C ALA A 55 48.95 29.64 24.14
N SER A 56 47.86 28.91 24.33
CA SER A 56 47.79 27.85 25.33
C SER A 56 47.31 26.57 24.65
N THR A 57 48.29 25.72 24.34
CA THR A 57 48.15 24.31 23.97
C THR A 57 47.37 23.57 25.05
N TRP A 58 46.10 23.27 24.79
CA TRP A 58 45.37 22.20 25.47
C TRP A 58 45.44 20.95 24.60
N GLY A 59 46.12 19.95 25.13
CA GLY A 59 46.35 18.66 24.51
C GLY A 59 45.04 17.95 24.15
N LEU A 60 45.09 17.21 23.06
CA LEU A 60 44.09 16.24 22.66
C LEU A 60 44.10 15.05 23.63
N PRO A 61 42.94 14.60 24.12
CA PRO A 61 42.74 13.19 24.36
C PRO A 61 41.59 12.65 23.51
N GLY A 62 41.90 11.60 22.75
CA GLY A 62 41.00 10.45 22.63
C GLY A 62 39.75 10.61 21.79
N GLY A 63 39.89 10.28 20.50
CA GLY A 63 38.95 9.42 19.77
C GLY A 63 37.46 9.74 19.89
N LEU A 64 36.99 10.68 19.06
CA LEU A 64 35.59 10.72 18.65
C LEU A 64 35.27 9.43 17.85
N ARG A 65 34.85 8.37 18.54
CA ARG A 65 34.09 7.30 17.91
C ARG A 65 32.84 7.96 17.33
N GLY A 66 32.80 8.09 16.01
CA GLY A 66 31.61 8.49 15.31
C GLY A 66 30.42 7.61 15.72
N PRO A 67 29.18 8.11 15.58
CA PRO A 67 27.99 7.31 15.89
C PRO A 67 28.09 5.96 15.16
N PRO A 68 27.71 4.83 15.79
CA PRO A 68 27.80 3.53 15.14
C PRO A 68 27.01 3.57 13.82
N VAL A 69 27.72 3.40 12.70
CA VAL A 69 27.18 3.48 11.33
C VAL A 69 26.32 2.26 10.96
N THR A 70 25.92 1.46 11.95
CA THR A 70 25.15 0.24 11.77
C THR A 70 23.91 0.25 12.66
N ALA A 71 23.05 1.26 12.47
CA ALA A 71 21.63 0.99 12.63
C ALA A 71 21.29 -0.14 11.64
N PRO A 72 20.76 -1.30 12.10
CA PRO A 72 20.33 -2.32 11.17
C PRO A 72 19.27 -1.68 10.29
N LEU A 73 19.54 -1.59 8.98
CA LEU A 73 18.55 -1.25 7.98
C LEU A 73 17.43 -2.28 8.11
N LEU A 74 16.42 -1.99 8.94
CA LEU A 74 15.26 -2.85 9.08
C LEU A 74 14.75 -3.06 7.66
N PRO A 75 14.72 -4.30 7.14
CA PRO A 75 14.37 -4.55 5.76
C PRO A 75 12.98 -4.00 5.54
N VAL A 76 12.88 -2.89 4.79
CA VAL A 76 11.61 -2.18 4.57
C VAL A 76 10.67 -3.23 4.01
N PRO A 77 9.60 -3.64 4.72
CA PRO A 77 8.97 -4.89 4.35
C PRO A 77 8.32 -4.70 2.99
N GLN A 78 8.74 -5.50 2.01
CA GLN A 78 8.38 -5.33 0.61
C GLN A 78 6.85 -5.32 0.48
N VAL A 79 6.29 -4.14 0.22
CA VAL A 79 4.84 -3.95 0.11
C VAL A 79 4.44 -4.16 -1.34
N LEU A 80 3.66 -5.22 -1.59
CA LEU A 80 3.06 -5.46 -2.89
C LEU A 80 1.83 -4.57 -3.07
N VAL A 81 1.96 -3.52 -3.87
CA VAL A 81 0.83 -2.62 -4.20
C VAL A 81 0.17 -3.11 -5.49
N ILE A 82 -1.11 -3.45 -5.43
CA ILE A 82 -1.89 -3.98 -6.56
C ILE A 82 -2.93 -2.94 -6.98
N ASP A 83 -3.03 -2.64 -8.28
CA ASP A 83 -4.13 -1.84 -8.82
C ASP A 83 -5.39 -2.71 -9.01
N GLY A 84 -6.46 -2.42 -8.27
CA GLY A 84 -7.73 -3.14 -8.37
C GLY A 84 -8.50 -2.89 -9.67
N ARG A 85 -8.16 -1.85 -10.44
CA ARG A 85 -8.86 -1.52 -11.69
C ARG A 85 -8.83 -2.68 -12.66
N GLY A 86 -10.00 -3.07 -13.18
CA GLY A 86 -10.08 -4.04 -14.27
C GLY A 86 -9.97 -5.50 -13.83
N HIS A 87 -9.83 -5.78 -12.53
CA HIS A 87 -9.75 -7.14 -12.00
C HIS A 87 -11.14 -7.71 -11.68
N LEU A 88 -11.28 -9.04 -11.71
CA LEU A 88 -12.47 -9.75 -11.25
C LEU A 88 -12.39 -9.99 -9.73
N LEU A 89 -13.42 -9.57 -8.99
CA LEU A 89 -13.48 -9.54 -7.52
C LEU A 89 -13.00 -10.85 -6.87
N GLY A 90 -13.64 -11.98 -7.20
CA GLY A 90 -13.34 -13.26 -6.58
C GLY A 90 -11.95 -13.81 -6.94
N ARG A 91 -11.53 -13.64 -8.20
CA ARG A 91 -10.20 -14.13 -8.66
C ARG A 91 -9.07 -13.35 -8.01
N LEU A 92 -9.21 -12.03 -7.93
CA LEU A 92 -8.23 -11.19 -7.23
C LEU A 92 -8.20 -11.53 -5.75
N ALA A 93 -9.35 -11.69 -5.10
CA ALA A 93 -9.44 -12.01 -3.69
C ALA A 93 -8.74 -13.33 -3.35
N ALA A 94 -8.91 -14.38 -4.17
CA ALA A 94 -8.28 -15.68 -3.95
C ALA A 94 -6.75 -15.60 -4.01
N ILE A 95 -6.22 -14.89 -5.02
CA ILE A 95 -4.76 -14.71 -5.18
C ILE A 95 -4.20 -13.89 -4.00
N VAL A 96 -4.88 -12.81 -3.63
CA VAL A 96 -4.49 -11.97 -2.49
C VAL A 96 -4.53 -12.75 -1.17
N ALA A 97 -5.58 -13.55 -0.93
CA ALA A 97 -5.70 -14.38 0.27
C ALA A 97 -4.51 -15.34 0.40
N LYS A 98 -4.13 -16.01 -0.70
CA LYS A 98 -2.96 -16.91 -0.70
C LYS A 98 -1.66 -16.15 -0.43
N GLN A 99 -1.44 -15.00 -1.06
CA GLN A 99 -0.21 -14.20 -0.84
C GLN A 99 -0.08 -13.73 0.61
N VAL A 100 -1.20 -13.35 1.21
CA VAL A 100 -1.23 -12.86 2.59
C VAL A 100 -0.99 -13.99 3.61
N LEU A 101 -1.41 -15.23 3.30
CA LEU A 101 -1.13 -16.43 4.10
C LEU A 101 0.29 -16.96 3.97
N LEU A 102 0.93 -16.75 2.81
CA LEU A 102 2.31 -17.16 2.55
C LEU A 102 3.34 -16.28 3.26
N GLY A 103 2.95 -15.07 3.72
CA GLY A 103 3.80 -14.32 4.63
C GLY A 103 3.92 -15.09 5.96
N GLU A 104 5.13 -15.33 6.43
CA GLU A 104 5.30 -15.99 7.73
C GLU A 104 4.71 -15.13 8.86
N CYS A 105 3.95 -15.79 9.73
CA CYS A 105 3.67 -15.31 11.07
C CYS A 105 4.97 -15.36 11.86
N GLY A 106 5.79 -14.29 11.74
CA GLY A 106 6.76 -14.00 12.81
C GLY A 106 6.02 -14.00 14.15
N PRO A 107 6.66 -14.45 15.24
CA PRO A 107 6.01 -14.59 16.53
C PRO A 107 5.28 -13.29 16.90
N PRO A 108 4.18 -13.37 17.65
CA PRO A 108 3.63 -12.17 18.27
C PRO A 108 4.77 -11.44 19.00
N PRO A 109 4.75 -10.10 19.09
CA PRO A 109 5.69 -9.42 19.98
C PRO A 109 5.61 -10.15 21.32
N SER A 110 6.74 -10.71 21.75
CA SER A 110 6.88 -11.24 23.10
C SER A 110 6.61 -10.05 24.00
N ASP A 111 5.48 -10.08 24.70
CA ASP A 111 5.28 -9.27 25.88
C ASP A 111 6.47 -9.60 26.79
N THR A 112 7.48 -8.72 26.78
CA THR A 112 8.57 -8.71 27.75
C THR A 112 8.01 -8.10 29.02
N GLY A 113 7.00 -8.75 29.57
CA GLY A 113 6.67 -8.67 30.99
C GLY A 113 7.51 -9.75 31.65
N THR A 114 8.60 -9.35 32.27
CA THR A 114 9.29 -10.12 33.30
C THR A 114 8.27 -10.88 34.16
N PRO A 115 8.36 -12.21 34.29
CA PRO A 115 7.55 -12.90 35.29
C PRO A 115 7.94 -12.35 36.67
N PRO A 116 6.99 -12.05 37.56
CA PRO A 116 7.33 -11.66 38.92
C PRO A 116 8.07 -12.83 39.59
N GLU A 117 9.29 -12.57 40.03
CA GLU A 117 9.94 -13.39 41.03
C GLU A 117 9.08 -13.39 42.30
N GLY A 118 8.80 -14.57 42.86
CA GLY A 118 8.22 -14.65 44.19
C GLY A 118 7.45 -15.93 44.49
N HIS A 119 8.06 -16.70 45.40
CA HIS A 119 7.45 -17.68 46.32
C HIS A 119 7.08 -19.06 45.77
N GLY A 120 8.04 -19.98 45.96
CA GLY A 120 7.80 -21.41 45.93
C GLY A 120 6.86 -21.87 47.04
N ALA A 121 5.94 -22.76 46.67
CA ALA A 121 5.28 -23.69 47.58
C ALA A 121 5.84 -25.09 47.31
N PRO A 122 6.14 -25.91 48.33
CA PRO A 122 6.76 -27.21 48.13
C PRO A 122 5.71 -28.19 47.59
N LEU A 123 5.93 -28.70 46.39
CA LEU A 123 5.15 -29.83 45.86
C LEU A 123 5.60 -31.12 46.56
N ARG A 124 4.63 -31.89 47.02
CA ARG A 124 4.79 -33.16 47.76
C ARG A 124 5.42 -34.24 46.87
N GLY A 125 6.24 -35.09 47.48
CA GLY A 125 7.17 -36.04 46.86
C GLY A 125 6.61 -37.19 46.01
N ASP A 126 5.36 -37.12 45.53
CA ASP A 126 4.72 -38.23 44.79
C ASP A 126 4.54 -37.99 43.28
N GLU A 127 4.87 -36.81 42.74
CA GLU A 127 4.82 -36.55 41.28
C GLU A 127 6.17 -36.72 40.56
N LEU A 128 7.29 -36.84 41.30
CA LEU A 128 8.63 -37.04 40.73
C LEU A 128 8.90 -38.48 40.28
N ARG A 129 8.10 -39.48 40.71
CA ARG A 129 8.25 -40.87 40.27
C ARG A 129 7.55 -41.21 38.94
N ARG A 130 6.64 -40.36 38.45
CA ARG A 130 5.95 -40.59 37.17
C ARG A 130 6.60 -39.90 35.97
N LEU A 131 7.53 -38.96 36.19
CA LEU A 131 8.29 -38.29 35.13
C LEU A 131 9.62 -38.98 34.79
N LEU A 132 10.10 -39.90 35.63
CA LEU A 132 11.34 -40.66 35.41
C LEU A 132 11.14 -42.05 34.76
N SER A 133 9.90 -42.46 34.46
CA SER A 133 9.61 -43.76 33.83
C SER A 133 9.25 -43.70 32.33
N LEU A 134 9.28 -42.52 31.70
CA LEU A 134 8.96 -42.35 30.26
C LEU A 134 10.10 -41.75 29.42
N THR A 135 11.26 -41.49 30.02
CA THR A 135 12.47 -41.00 29.32
C THR A 135 13.51 -42.09 29.01
N THR A 136 13.28 -43.34 29.43
CA THR A 136 14.31 -44.41 29.35
C THR A 136 14.13 -45.40 28.19
N VAL A 137 13.13 -45.23 27.30
CA VAL A 137 12.87 -46.18 26.18
C VAL A 137 13.10 -45.59 24.78
N ARG A 138 13.59 -44.35 24.65
CA ARG A 138 13.87 -43.75 23.32
C ARG A 138 15.30 -43.26 23.07
N ALA A 139 16.23 -43.59 23.97
CA ALA A 139 17.66 -43.29 23.81
C ALA A 139 18.52 -44.52 23.48
N ALA A 140 17.92 -45.69 23.24
CA ALA A 140 18.61 -46.94 22.95
C ALA A 140 18.31 -47.47 21.53
N SER A 141 18.63 -46.67 20.50
CA SER A 141 18.91 -47.15 19.15
C SER A 141 19.58 -46.01 18.39
N MET A 142 20.72 -46.28 17.74
CA MET A 142 21.67 -45.33 17.12
C MET A 142 22.90 -44.95 17.96
N HIS A 143 23.50 -45.94 18.63
CA HIS A 143 24.95 -45.99 18.81
C HIS A 143 25.42 -47.36 18.32
N TYR A 144 25.91 -47.43 17.07
CA TYR A 144 26.74 -48.55 16.63
C TYR A 144 27.90 -48.00 15.77
N GLN A 145 29.07 -48.11 16.39
CA GLN A 145 30.45 -48.13 15.92
C GLN A 145 30.87 -47.45 14.61
N LEU A 146 31.66 -46.40 14.83
CA LEU A 146 32.90 -46.11 14.13
C LEU A 146 33.88 -47.30 14.22
N SER A 147 34.38 -47.75 13.07
CA SER A 147 35.67 -48.44 12.93
C SER A 147 36.43 -47.80 11.77
N ALA A 148 37.69 -47.45 12.02
CA ALA A 148 38.56 -46.62 11.21
C ALA A 148 39.20 -47.36 10.01
N GLY A 149 39.61 -46.58 9.00
CA GLY A 149 40.58 -46.94 7.97
C GLY A 149 41.14 -45.67 7.28
N PRO A 150 42.46 -45.52 7.08
CA PRO A 150 43.10 -44.21 6.91
C PRO A 150 43.27 -43.79 5.44
N GLY A 151 43.10 -42.50 5.16
CA GLY A 151 43.33 -41.90 3.84
C GLY A 151 43.82 -40.47 3.95
N ARG A 152 45.08 -40.28 3.58
CA ARG A 152 45.89 -39.06 3.59
C ARG A 152 45.27 -37.87 2.83
N ALA A 153 45.67 -36.69 3.32
CA ALA A 153 46.03 -35.48 2.58
C ALA A 153 44.93 -34.56 2.03
N GLY A 154 44.92 -33.33 2.60
CA GLY A 154 45.06 -32.13 1.79
C GLY A 154 43.78 -31.41 1.38
N GLY A 155 43.67 -30.14 1.80
CA GLY A 155 42.81 -29.17 1.14
C GLY A 155 41.80 -28.51 2.08
N GLY A 156 42.13 -27.31 2.54
CA GLY A 156 41.18 -26.41 3.18
C GLY A 156 40.06 -26.04 2.22
N GLY A 157 38.96 -26.79 2.28
CA GLY A 157 37.69 -26.41 1.68
C GLY A 157 36.85 -25.67 2.70
N THR A 158 36.65 -24.38 2.50
CA THR A 158 35.62 -23.63 3.21
C THR A 158 34.28 -24.30 2.94
N TRP A 159 33.65 -24.84 3.99
CA TRP A 159 32.29 -25.34 3.91
C TRP A 159 31.39 -24.17 3.52
N ALA A 160 31.04 -24.10 2.25
CA ALA A 160 30.00 -23.19 1.77
C ALA A 160 28.73 -23.53 2.55
N ARG A 161 28.44 -22.73 3.58
CA ARG A 161 27.19 -22.81 4.33
C ARG A 161 26.07 -22.83 3.30
N PRO A 162 25.14 -23.79 3.33
CA PRO A 162 23.96 -23.74 2.48
C PRO A 162 23.33 -22.36 2.67
N LEU A 163 23.24 -21.60 1.58
CA LEU A 163 22.48 -20.35 1.59
C LEU A 163 21.14 -20.65 2.25
N PRO A 164 20.76 -19.94 3.33
CA PRO A 164 19.44 -20.15 3.91
C PRO A 164 18.42 -19.96 2.79
N PRO A 165 17.37 -20.82 2.70
CA PRO A 165 16.31 -20.58 1.74
C PRO A 165 15.84 -19.15 1.94
N LEU A 166 15.82 -18.34 0.86
CA LEU A 166 15.33 -16.97 0.91
C LEU A 166 14.04 -16.99 1.73
N SER A 167 14.08 -16.41 2.93
CA SER A 167 12.94 -16.53 3.85
C SER A 167 11.69 -16.01 3.11
N PRO A 168 10.51 -16.63 3.29
CA PRO A 168 9.29 -16.11 2.73
C PRO A 168 9.03 -14.73 3.36
N ALA A 169 9.57 -13.70 2.71
CA ALA A 169 9.52 -12.33 3.18
C ALA A 169 8.07 -12.02 3.58
N ARG A 170 7.85 -11.46 4.78
CA ARG A 170 6.52 -11.01 5.25
C ARG A 170 5.83 -10.19 4.16
N ARG A 171 4.97 -10.83 3.36
CA ARG A 171 4.31 -10.19 2.21
C ARG A 171 3.14 -9.36 2.72
N ARG A 172 3.34 -8.04 2.77
CA ARG A 172 2.25 -7.08 3.01
C ARG A 172 1.63 -6.72 1.66
N VAL A 173 0.32 -6.86 1.55
CA VAL A 173 -0.40 -6.62 0.30
C VAL A 173 -1.29 -5.41 0.48
N VAL A 174 -1.20 -4.48 -0.46
CA VAL A 174 -2.03 -3.28 -0.49
C VAL A 174 -2.79 -3.27 -1.81
N VAL A 175 -4.12 -3.31 -1.75
CA VAL A 175 -4.97 -3.18 -2.93
C VAL A 175 -5.52 -1.77 -2.96
N VAL A 176 -5.21 -1.03 -4.03
CA VAL A 176 -5.73 0.32 -4.26
C VAL A 176 -6.79 0.29 -5.35
N ARG A 177 -7.62 1.33 -5.42
CA ARG A 177 -8.68 1.48 -6.42
C ARG A 177 -9.71 0.35 -6.42
N CYS A 178 -10.18 -0.01 -5.22
CA CYS A 178 -11.19 -1.05 -5.07
C CYS A 178 -12.51 -0.72 -5.80
N GLU A 179 -12.84 0.56 -6.01
CA GLU A 179 -13.99 1.00 -6.81
C GLU A 179 -13.92 0.55 -8.28
N GLY A 180 -12.72 0.34 -8.81
CA GLY A 180 -12.46 -0.10 -10.18
C GLY A 180 -12.49 -1.62 -10.39
N ILE A 181 -12.77 -2.39 -9.34
CA ILE A 181 -12.92 -3.85 -9.41
C ILE A 181 -14.23 -4.20 -10.14
N ASN A 182 -14.22 -5.28 -10.91
CA ASN A 182 -15.36 -5.78 -11.66
C ASN A 182 -15.92 -7.08 -11.07
N ILE A 183 -17.21 -7.29 -11.25
CA ILE A 183 -17.89 -8.57 -11.01
C ILE A 183 -18.47 -9.04 -12.34
N SER A 184 -18.35 -10.33 -12.65
CA SER A 184 -18.97 -10.89 -13.85
C SER A 184 -20.50 -10.88 -13.75
N GLY A 185 -21.16 -10.85 -14.91
CA GLY A 185 -22.62 -10.83 -15.01
C GLY A 185 -23.20 -9.42 -14.97
N ASN A 186 -24.49 -9.34 -15.30
CA ASN A 186 -25.20 -8.06 -15.39
C ASN A 186 -25.22 -7.32 -14.04
N PHE A 187 -25.23 -5.99 -14.13
CA PHE A 187 -25.30 -5.10 -12.98
C PHE A 187 -26.52 -5.39 -12.08
N TYR A 188 -27.71 -5.51 -12.67
CA TYR A 188 -28.96 -5.74 -11.94
C TYR A 188 -28.92 -7.04 -11.12
N ARG A 189 -28.42 -8.14 -11.71
CA ARG A 189 -28.23 -9.41 -11.01
C ARG A 189 -27.31 -9.27 -9.80
N ASN A 190 -26.20 -8.55 -9.96
CA ASN A 190 -25.25 -8.33 -8.88
C ASN A 190 -25.84 -7.42 -7.78
N LYS A 191 -26.66 -6.44 -8.14
CA LYS A 191 -27.44 -5.63 -7.19
C LYS A 191 -28.42 -6.48 -6.38
N LEU A 192 -29.22 -7.32 -7.04
CA LEU A 192 -30.18 -8.20 -6.36
C LEU A 192 -29.49 -9.16 -5.37
N LYS A 193 -28.33 -9.72 -5.75
CA LYS A 193 -27.51 -10.53 -4.83
C LYS A 193 -27.07 -9.75 -3.60
N PHE A 194 -26.65 -8.51 -3.77
CA PHE A 194 -26.23 -7.68 -2.66
C PHE A 194 -27.41 -7.28 -1.77
N LEU A 195 -28.56 -6.92 -2.36
CA LEU A 195 -29.78 -6.62 -1.62
C LEU A 195 -30.30 -7.83 -0.83
N ALA A 196 -30.24 -9.04 -1.40
CA ALA A 196 -30.55 -10.27 -0.67
C ALA A 196 -29.59 -10.48 0.52
N PHE A 197 -28.32 -10.11 0.38
CA PHE A 197 -27.38 -10.12 1.49
C PHE A 197 -27.76 -9.08 2.58
N LEU A 198 -28.21 -7.88 2.20
CA LEU A 198 -28.65 -6.85 3.16
C LEU A 198 -29.85 -7.25 4.01
N ARG A 199 -30.74 -8.08 3.45
CA ARG A 199 -31.90 -8.61 4.18
C ARG A 199 -31.49 -9.54 5.34
N LYS A 200 -30.27 -10.09 5.32
CA LYS A 200 -29.77 -10.96 6.40
C LYS A 200 -29.43 -10.12 7.62
N ARG A 201 -30.32 -10.09 8.61
CA ARG A 201 -30.12 -9.46 9.93
C ARG A 201 -30.48 -10.43 11.04
N MET A 202 -29.87 -10.26 12.21
CA MET A 202 -30.35 -10.95 13.42
C MET A 202 -31.69 -10.34 13.81
N ASN A 203 -32.71 -11.17 14.00
CA ASN A 203 -34.07 -10.69 14.29
C ASN A 203 -34.16 -10.07 15.70
N THR A 204 -33.47 -10.66 16.67
CA THR A 204 -33.51 -10.21 18.07
C THR A 204 -32.77 -8.89 18.29
N ASN A 205 -31.49 -8.81 17.92
CA ASN A 205 -30.71 -7.59 18.01
C ASN A 205 -29.88 -7.37 16.74
N PRO A 206 -30.33 -6.48 15.84
CA PRO A 206 -29.63 -6.20 14.58
C PRO A 206 -28.18 -5.75 14.75
N SER A 207 -27.84 -5.10 15.88
CA SER A 207 -26.47 -4.62 16.14
C SER A 207 -25.45 -5.75 16.35
N ARG A 208 -25.89 -6.89 16.91
CA ARG A 208 -25.05 -8.10 17.05
C ARG A 208 -25.04 -8.98 15.79
N GLY A 209 -25.83 -8.61 14.79
CA GLY A 209 -25.97 -9.35 13.55
C GLY A 209 -24.82 -9.16 12.55
N PRO A 210 -24.97 -9.68 11.33
CA PRO A 210 -23.99 -9.50 10.27
C PRO A 210 -23.83 -8.04 9.86
N TYR A 211 -22.62 -7.51 9.95
CA TYR A 211 -22.32 -6.17 9.46
C TYR A 211 -22.24 -6.11 7.93
N HIS A 212 -23.03 -5.19 7.37
CA HIS A 212 -23.12 -4.97 5.93
C HIS A 212 -22.28 -3.77 5.52
N PHE A 213 -21.02 -3.96 5.12
CA PHE A 213 -20.19 -2.86 4.63
C PHE A 213 -20.65 -2.35 3.25
N ARG A 214 -20.59 -1.03 3.03
CA ARG A 214 -20.99 -0.38 1.77
C ARG A 214 -19.82 -0.01 0.86
N ALA A 215 -18.68 0.36 1.45
CA ALA A 215 -17.51 0.80 0.68
C ALA A 215 -16.94 -0.35 -0.20
N PRO A 216 -16.51 -0.08 -1.45
CA PRO A 216 -15.93 -1.08 -2.35
C PRO A 216 -14.73 -1.81 -1.72
N SER A 217 -13.84 -1.06 -1.07
CA SER A 217 -12.71 -1.56 -0.30
C SER A 217 -13.11 -2.58 0.76
N ARG A 218 -14.16 -2.28 1.54
CA ARG A 218 -14.66 -3.16 2.60
C ARG A 218 -15.42 -4.37 2.06
N ILE A 219 -16.07 -4.25 0.91
CA ILE A 219 -16.64 -5.41 0.19
C ILE A 219 -15.52 -6.36 -0.22
N PHE A 220 -14.45 -5.84 -0.82
CA PHE A 220 -13.28 -6.62 -1.19
C PHE A 220 -12.60 -7.27 0.04
N TRP A 221 -12.37 -6.50 1.11
CA TRP A 221 -11.82 -7.01 2.36
C TRP A 221 -12.66 -8.14 2.95
N ARG A 222 -14.00 -8.01 2.95
CA ARG A 222 -14.90 -9.05 3.42
C ARG A 222 -14.84 -10.31 2.55
N THR A 223 -14.65 -10.14 1.25
CA THR A 223 -14.47 -11.25 0.30
C THR A 223 -13.18 -12.01 0.59
N VAL A 224 -12.07 -11.29 0.82
CA VAL A 224 -10.79 -11.89 1.20
C VAL A 224 -10.88 -12.56 2.58
N ARG A 225 -11.53 -11.92 3.56
CA ARG A 225 -11.78 -12.50 4.89
C ARG A 225 -12.54 -13.83 4.81
N GLY A 226 -13.51 -13.93 3.91
CA GLY A 226 -14.26 -15.17 3.68
C GLY A 226 -13.41 -16.31 3.11
N MET A 227 -12.25 -16.00 2.52
CA MET A 227 -11.28 -16.98 1.98
C MET A 227 -10.14 -17.29 2.96
N LEU A 228 -10.15 -16.71 4.16
CA LEU A 228 -9.11 -16.87 5.18
C LEU A 228 -9.67 -17.53 6.45
N PRO A 229 -8.86 -18.33 7.17
CA PRO A 229 -9.22 -18.88 8.49
C PRO A 229 -9.15 -17.81 9.59
N HIS A 230 -9.94 -16.74 9.43
CA HIS A 230 -9.89 -15.48 10.20
C HIS A 230 -10.26 -15.60 11.68
N LYS A 231 -10.76 -16.76 12.12
CA LYS A 231 -10.99 -17.04 13.54
C LYS A 231 -9.71 -17.44 14.28
N THR A 232 -8.68 -17.91 13.55
CA THR A 232 -7.38 -18.27 14.12
C THR A 232 -6.45 -17.06 14.21
N LYS A 233 -5.49 -17.07 15.13
CA LYS A 233 -4.46 -16.01 15.25
C LYS A 233 -3.65 -15.82 13.96
N ARG A 234 -3.32 -16.93 13.27
CA ARG A 234 -2.66 -16.89 11.96
C ARG A 234 -3.51 -16.14 10.91
N GLY A 235 -4.81 -16.40 10.87
CA GLY A 235 -5.74 -15.73 9.96
C GLY A 235 -5.93 -14.25 10.29
N GLN A 236 -5.93 -13.88 11.57
CA GLN A 236 -5.97 -12.49 12.03
C GLN A 236 -4.71 -11.73 11.61
N ALA A 237 -3.53 -12.29 11.89
CA ALA A 237 -2.24 -11.74 11.47
C ALA A 237 -2.14 -11.60 9.93
N ALA A 238 -2.75 -12.52 9.18
CA ALA A 238 -2.90 -12.40 7.74
C ALA A 238 -3.75 -11.17 7.37
N LEU A 239 -4.94 -11.01 7.93
CA LEU A 239 -5.81 -9.86 7.63
C LEU A 239 -5.18 -8.50 7.96
N GLU A 240 -4.36 -8.42 9.01
CA GLU A 240 -3.62 -7.19 9.37
C GLU A 240 -2.60 -6.76 8.31
N ARG A 241 -2.06 -7.73 7.55
CA ARG A 241 -1.11 -7.45 6.45
C ARG A 241 -1.81 -6.90 5.20
N LEU A 242 -3.13 -7.11 5.08
CA LEU A 242 -3.92 -6.64 3.96
C LEU A 242 -4.43 -5.22 4.23
N LYS A 243 -4.03 -4.27 3.38
CA LYS A 243 -4.65 -2.94 3.34
C LYS A 243 -5.43 -2.76 2.05
N VAL A 244 -6.59 -2.14 2.13
CA VAL A 244 -7.49 -1.92 1.00
C VAL A 244 -7.91 -0.46 0.98
N PHE A 245 -7.94 0.15 -0.20
CA PHE A 245 -8.28 1.56 -0.34
C PHE A 245 -9.18 1.79 -1.56
N ASP A 246 -10.14 2.70 -1.40
CA ASP A 246 -10.89 3.29 -2.50
C ASP A 246 -10.09 4.49 -3.03
N GLY A 247 -9.80 4.53 -4.33
CA GLY A 247 -8.80 5.41 -4.93
C GLY A 247 -7.35 5.04 -4.56
N ILE A 248 -6.42 5.97 -4.76
CA ILE A 248 -5.00 5.80 -4.41
C ILE A 248 -4.57 6.91 -3.45
N PRO A 249 -4.52 6.64 -2.13
CA PRO A 249 -4.05 7.63 -1.17
C PRO A 249 -2.51 7.82 -1.24
N PRO A 250 -1.98 9.01 -0.88
CA PRO A 250 -0.55 9.17 -0.54
C PRO A 250 -0.26 8.22 0.65
N PRO A 251 0.79 7.37 0.66
CA PRO A 251 2.05 7.33 -0.09
C PRO A 251 2.09 6.37 -1.31
N TYR A 252 0.96 5.79 -1.72
CA TYR A 252 0.90 4.76 -2.78
C TYR A 252 0.79 5.35 -4.20
N ASP A 253 0.49 6.64 -4.33
CA ASP A 253 0.36 7.37 -5.59
C ASP A 253 1.68 7.50 -6.37
N LYS A 254 2.81 7.56 -5.65
CA LYS A 254 4.18 7.60 -6.21
C LYS A 254 4.76 6.22 -6.50
N ARG A 255 4.17 5.16 -5.97
CA ARG A 255 4.66 3.78 -6.12
C ARG A 255 4.20 3.15 -7.44
N LYS A 256 5.03 2.27 -7.99
CA LYS A 256 4.64 1.40 -9.10
C LYS A 256 3.60 0.41 -8.57
N ARG A 257 2.48 0.30 -9.27
CA ARG A 257 1.42 -0.64 -8.94
C ARG A 257 1.58 -1.85 -9.84
N MET A 258 1.45 -3.02 -9.24
CA MET A 258 1.43 -4.30 -9.94
C MET A 258 0.01 -4.64 -10.36
N VAL A 259 -0.09 -5.47 -11.38
CA VAL A 259 -1.34 -6.01 -11.92
C VAL A 259 -1.25 -7.53 -11.80
N VAL A 260 -2.39 -8.20 -11.60
CA VAL A 260 -2.47 -9.65 -11.54
C VAL A 260 -3.14 -10.17 -12.81
N PRO A 261 -2.36 -10.61 -13.83
CA PRO A 261 -2.92 -11.00 -15.13
C PRO A 261 -3.97 -12.12 -15.00
N ALA A 262 -3.74 -13.07 -14.10
CA ALA A 262 -4.66 -14.17 -13.85
C ALA A 262 -6.05 -13.74 -13.32
N ALA A 263 -6.20 -12.51 -12.86
CA ALA A 263 -7.47 -11.95 -12.38
C ALA A 263 -8.01 -10.81 -13.25
N LEU A 264 -7.31 -10.41 -14.32
CA LEU A 264 -7.78 -9.36 -15.21
C LEU A 264 -9.04 -9.78 -15.97
N LYS A 265 -10.03 -8.90 -15.99
CA LYS A 265 -11.30 -9.09 -16.69
C LYS A 265 -11.11 -9.31 -18.19
N ILE A 266 -10.18 -8.58 -18.82
CA ILE A 266 -9.92 -8.69 -20.27
C ILE A 266 -9.38 -10.08 -20.67
N ILE A 267 -8.62 -10.72 -19.78
CA ILE A 267 -8.04 -12.05 -20.02
C ILE A 267 -9.04 -13.15 -19.65
N ARG A 268 -9.83 -12.94 -18.60
CA ARG A 268 -10.66 -14.00 -17.99
C ARG A 268 -12.12 -14.02 -18.45
N LEU A 269 -12.65 -12.92 -18.98
CA LEU A 269 -14.04 -12.83 -19.39
C LEU A 269 -14.12 -12.67 -20.91
N LYS A 270 -15.05 -13.40 -21.55
CA LYS A 270 -15.35 -13.20 -22.97
C LYS A 270 -15.79 -11.74 -23.21
N PRO A 271 -15.32 -11.06 -24.28
CA PRO A 271 -15.62 -9.65 -24.53
C PRO A 271 -17.11 -9.31 -24.61
N THR A 272 -17.93 -10.24 -25.11
CA THR A 272 -19.38 -10.07 -25.28
C THR A 272 -20.19 -10.16 -23.98
N ARG A 273 -19.55 -10.52 -22.85
CA ARG A 273 -20.26 -10.74 -21.57
C ARG A 273 -20.33 -9.45 -20.75
N LYS A 274 -21.54 -9.13 -20.29
CA LYS A 274 -21.79 -8.02 -19.36
C LYS A 274 -21.05 -8.23 -18.03
N PHE A 275 -20.60 -7.13 -17.44
CA PHE A 275 -19.95 -7.07 -16.14
C PHE A 275 -20.46 -5.86 -15.36
N ALA A 276 -20.24 -5.86 -14.05
CA ALA A 276 -20.64 -4.79 -13.14
C ALA A 276 -19.40 -4.15 -12.51
N PHE A 277 -19.40 -2.82 -12.41
CA PHE A 277 -18.40 -2.10 -11.63
C PHE A 277 -18.76 -2.13 -10.14
N LEU A 278 -17.79 -2.44 -9.29
CA LEU A 278 -17.98 -2.49 -7.84
C LEU A 278 -18.30 -1.10 -7.27
N GLY A 279 -17.69 -0.04 -7.79
CA GLY A 279 -17.97 1.34 -7.36
C GLY A 279 -19.43 1.74 -7.58
N ARG A 280 -20.00 1.43 -8.75
CA ARG A 280 -21.43 1.69 -9.03
C ARG A 280 -22.33 0.85 -8.12
N LEU A 281 -22.01 -0.43 -7.96
CA LEU A 281 -22.77 -1.33 -7.09
C LEU A 281 -22.79 -0.81 -5.65
N ALA A 282 -21.63 -0.42 -5.13
CA ALA A 282 -21.45 0.12 -3.80
C ALA A 282 -22.27 1.41 -3.58
N HIS A 283 -22.28 2.32 -4.56
CA HIS A 283 -23.04 3.56 -4.47
C HIS A 283 -24.55 3.30 -4.35
N GLU A 284 -25.10 2.48 -5.25
CA GLU A 284 -26.54 2.18 -5.27
C GLU A 284 -27.04 1.43 -4.02
N VAL A 285 -26.16 0.79 -3.26
CA VAL A 285 -26.52 0.10 -2.01
C VAL A 285 -26.28 0.96 -0.76
N GLY A 286 -25.69 2.16 -0.90
CA GLY A 286 -25.54 3.14 0.18
C GLY A 286 -24.11 3.65 0.45
N TRP A 287 -23.17 3.53 -0.50
CA TRP A 287 -21.85 4.15 -0.37
C TRP A 287 -21.91 5.64 -0.77
N LYS A 288 -21.67 6.52 0.20
CA LYS A 288 -21.83 7.98 0.08
C LYS A 288 -20.63 8.69 -0.58
N TYR A 289 -19.45 8.09 -0.55
CA TYR A 289 -18.19 8.79 -0.89
C TYR A 289 -17.78 8.69 -2.37
N GLN A 290 -18.66 8.20 -3.26
CA GLN A 290 -18.31 8.02 -4.67
C GLN A 290 -17.84 9.32 -5.34
N ALA A 291 -18.58 10.42 -5.16
CA ALA A 291 -18.25 11.72 -5.74
C ALA A 291 -16.92 12.27 -5.19
N VAL A 292 -16.72 12.17 -3.87
CA VAL A 292 -15.48 12.62 -3.19
C VAL A 292 -14.28 11.83 -3.71
N THR A 293 -14.38 10.51 -3.80
CA THR A 293 -13.30 9.66 -4.34
C THR A 293 -13.01 9.98 -5.81
N ALA A 294 -14.04 10.23 -6.62
CA ALA A 294 -13.87 10.61 -8.02
C ALA A 294 -13.09 11.93 -8.17
N ALA A 295 -13.45 12.96 -7.41
CA ALA A 295 -12.76 14.26 -7.42
C ALA A 295 -11.30 14.16 -6.94
N LEU A 296 -11.03 13.35 -5.91
CA LEU A 296 -9.66 13.11 -5.44
C LEU A 296 -8.81 12.34 -6.47
N GLU A 297 -9.40 11.36 -7.15
CA GLU A 297 -8.71 10.61 -8.20
C GLU A 297 -8.43 11.46 -9.44
N GLU A 298 -9.28 12.43 -9.77
CA GLU A 298 -9.06 13.40 -10.84
C GLU A 298 -7.87 14.31 -10.54
N LYS A 299 -7.87 14.96 -9.37
CA LYS A 299 -6.73 15.76 -8.87
C LYS A 299 -5.42 14.94 -8.87
N ARG A 300 -5.50 13.65 -8.52
CA ARG A 300 -4.34 12.74 -8.55
C ARG A 300 -3.87 12.46 -9.99
N LYS A 301 -4.77 12.27 -10.95
CA LYS A 301 -4.43 12.03 -12.36
C LYS A 301 -3.76 13.24 -13.00
N GLU A 302 -4.21 14.45 -12.69
CA GLU A 302 -3.57 15.69 -13.16
C GLU A 302 -2.12 15.79 -12.68
N LYS A 303 -1.89 15.61 -11.37
CA LYS A 303 -0.55 15.57 -10.78
C LYS A 303 0.32 14.46 -11.41
N ALA A 304 -0.27 13.31 -11.70
CA ALA A 304 0.42 12.20 -12.35
C ALA A 304 0.76 12.52 -13.82
N LYS A 305 -0.10 13.24 -14.56
CA LYS A 305 0.15 13.68 -15.95
C LYS A 305 1.33 14.65 -16.01
N LEU A 306 1.37 15.63 -15.11
CA LEU A 306 2.51 16.55 -14.98
C LEU A 306 3.82 15.79 -14.70
N ARG A 307 3.78 14.84 -13.77
CA ARG A 307 4.92 13.98 -13.43
C ARG A 307 5.38 13.14 -14.62
N TYR A 308 4.44 12.57 -15.38
CA TYR A 308 4.73 11.77 -16.57
C TYR A 308 5.35 12.61 -17.68
N ASN A 309 4.84 13.82 -17.94
CA ASN A 309 5.41 14.72 -18.95
C ASN A 309 6.86 15.10 -18.63
N LYS A 310 7.16 15.43 -17.35
CA LYS A 310 8.53 15.66 -16.89
C LYS A 310 9.42 14.43 -17.09
N LYS A 311 8.92 13.23 -16.75
CA LYS A 311 9.64 11.97 -16.97
C LYS A 311 9.90 11.69 -18.45
N LYS A 312 8.92 11.95 -19.33
CA LYS A 312 9.05 11.78 -20.78
C LYS A 312 10.14 12.70 -21.35
N LYS A 313 10.17 13.97 -20.91
CA LYS A 313 11.22 14.93 -21.28
C LYS A 313 12.59 14.45 -20.83
N LEU A 314 12.73 14.01 -19.57
CA LEU A 314 13.98 13.47 -19.03
C LEU A 314 14.44 12.22 -19.81
N MET A 315 13.54 11.29 -20.11
CA MET A 315 13.85 10.10 -20.92
C MET A 315 14.32 10.46 -22.33
N SER A 316 13.71 11.47 -22.96
CA SER A 316 14.12 11.95 -24.28
C SER A 316 15.52 12.59 -24.24
N LEU A 317 15.80 13.41 -23.23
CA LEU A 317 17.12 14.00 -23.01
C LEU A 317 18.18 12.93 -22.74
N ARG A 318 17.87 11.93 -21.91
CA ARG A 318 18.74 10.79 -21.65
C ARG A 318 19.09 10.04 -22.94
N ARG A 319 18.10 9.73 -23.78
CA ARG A 319 18.33 9.08 -25.09
C ARG A 319 19.16 9.93 -26.05
N ARG A 320 19.08 11.26 -25.96
CA ARG A 320 19.95 12.17 -26.74
C ARG A 320 21.37 12.14 -26.21
N ALA A 321 21.54 12.20 -24.88
CA ALA A 321 22.84 12.11 -24.24
C ALA A 321 23.55 10.78 -24.54
N GLU A 322 22.83 9.65 -24.45
CA GLU A 322 23.33 8.31 -24.79
C GLU A 322 23.86 8.26 -26.23
N ARG A 323 23.15 8.84 -27.20
CA ARG A 323 23.62 8.95 -28.60
C ARG A 323 24.85 9.85 -28.76
N ASN A 324 24.91 10.97 -28.04
CA ASN A 324 26.04 11.88 -28.13
C ASN A 324 27.35 11.26 -27.60
N VAL A 325 27.28 10.39 -26.60
CA VAL A 325 28.45 9.76 -25.96
C VAL A 325 28.72 8.33 -26.46
N GLU A 326 27.99 7.86 -27.46
CA GLU A 326 27.99 6.47 -27.93
C GLU A 326 29.41 5.93 -28.18
N LYS A 327 30.25 6.72 -28.86
CA LYS A 327 31.66 6.37 -29.16
C LYS A 327 32.48 6.10 -27.90
N LYS A 328 32.25 6.84 -26.81
CA LYS A 328 32.96 6.68 -25.53
C LYS A 328 32.43 5.48 -24.75
N THR A 329 31.14 5.18 -24.88
CA THR A 329 30.48 4.07 -24.16
C THR A 329 30.53 2.73 -24.90
N ALA A 330 30.93 2.72 -26.17
CA ALA A 330 31.04 1.55 -27.03
C ALA A 330 31.68 0.30 -26.38
N PRO A 331 32.82 0.38 -25.65
CA PRO A 331 33.41 -0.81 -25.02
C PRO A 331 32.49 -1.42 -23.95
N PHE A 332 31.82 -0.59 -23.14
CA PHE A 332 30.88 -1.07 -22.12
C PHE A 332 29.61 -1.64 -22.76
N THR A 333 29.12 -1.00 -23.82
CA THR A 333 27.95 -1.48 -24.57
C THR A 333 28.21 -2.84 -25.22
N ALA A 334 29.43 -3.10 -25.71
CA ALA A 334 29.82 -4.40 -26.27
C ALA A 334 29.74 -5.51 -25.23
N VAL A 335 30.27 -5.28 -24.02
CA VAL A 335 30.17 -6.22 -22.89
C VAL A 335 28.70 -6.46 -22.50
N LEU A 336 27.88 -5.40 -22.45
CA LEU A 336 26.46 -5.54 -22.14
C LEU A 336 25.68 -6.32 -23.21
N ARG A 337 26.04 -6.18 -24.49
CA ARG A 337 25.48 -6.96 -25.60
C ARG A 337 25.90 -8.43 -25.54
N GLN A 338 27.17 -8.70 -25.21
CA GLN A 338 27.66 -10.07 -25.03
C GLN A 338 26.89 -10.81 -23.94
N HIS A 339 26.48 -10.13 -22.87
CA HIS A 339 25.64 -10.67 -21.80
C HIS A 339 24.13 -10.57 -22.08
N GLY A 340 23.70 -10.09 -23.26
CA GLY A 340 22.29 -9.99 -23.65
C GLY A 340 21.46 -8.96 -22.85
N LEU A 341 22.11 -8.03 -22.14
CA LEU A 341 21.45 -6.98 -21.35
C LEU A 341 20.94 -5.82 -22.21
N LEU A 342 21.56 -5.64 -23.37
CA LEU A 342 21.14 -4.71 -24.41
C LEU A 342 20.83 -5.52 -25.66
N LEU A 343 19.64 -5.30 -26.21
CA LEU A 343 19.20 -5.84 -27.50
C LEU A 343 19.82 -5.07 -28.66
#